data_AF-A0A2V0RNI3-F1
#
_entry.id   AF-A0A2V0RNI3-F1
#
_cell.length_a   1.000
_cell.length_b   1.000
_cell.length_c   1.000
_cell.angle_alpha   90.00
_cell.angle_beta   90.00
_cell.angle_gamma   90.00
#
_symmetry.space_group_name_H-M   'P 1'
#
loop_
_entity.id
_entity.type
_entity.pdbx_description
1 polymer ?
#
loop_
_entity_poly.entity_id
_entity_poly.type
_entity_poly.pdbx_seq_one_letter_code
_entity_poly.pdbx_strand_id
1 'polypeptide(L)'
;MEIYDLRVIERTKRDGFRAATAGYLIKVLSQALNVDVDGVSSNERLDGLADRMGVTVHVLKGELRKINEAMRDRVTPGEIYDFSELRKHKGRIDLQSLLCNGLYHNADITRYEIYLSYIMPANSDRIIYSTDIPITEHNGSLTINAQHGGRQLIHYASTVSDIMTMFKYTKFRLHSNDKVLVIDGVGVESNANGMMTLAINVDTTQHAKFEEVLRLLMTADYVTYSYDKVAPFIIERTGLDQGTIVMHVFPQDDGSALTRWMNHCEKSLKRMLVSILTTLKDRSEAYSAKGLGGQFPLDFYGVLRGTLDNLDPTKSPNSSTSYHISDRVIIGELFQAYINGVTTGRMSDRMAIAFQCLKTRNTSDTLIHLKEFIISYISFATLFQLYDNIMTFNKDVNGVKDAIKQQSVSEQITRFGLDGKRVLDDARSTATTIVNSLPSYSDQKMRDTIERATDIISSVQKYLK
;
A
#
# COMPACT_ATOMS: atom_id res chain seq x y z
N MET A 1 20.72 24.49 -19.49
CA MET A 1 19.92 23.27 -19.24
C MET A 1 18.46 23.70 -19.21
N GLU A 2 17.59 23.00 -19.93
CA GLU A 2 16.17 23.33 -20.01
C GLU A 2 15.48 22.91 -18.70
N ILE A 3 14.76 23.85 -18.06
CA ILE A 3 13.94 23.56 -16.88
C ILE A 3 12.57 23.14 -17.38
N TYR A 4 12.14 21.92 -17.06
CA TYR A 4 10.80 21.45 -17.42
C TYR A 4 9.73 22.27 -16.67
N ASP A 5 8.66 22.71 -17.35
CA ASP A 5 7.44 23.15 -16.65
C ASP A 5 6.59 21.92 -16.31
N LEU A 6 6.72 21.44 -15.07
CA LEU A 6 6.07 20.22 -14.60
C LEU A 6 4.90 20.56 -13.69
N ARG A 7 3.75 19.91 -13.92
CA ARG A 7 2.60 20.02 -13.04
C ARG A 7 2.23 18.66 -12.50
N VAL A 8 2.35 18.48 -11.19
CA VAL A 8 1.73 17.34 -10.52
C VAL A 8 0.45 17.80 -9.87
N ILE A 9 -0.66 17.37 -10.44
CA ILE A 9 -2.01 17.73 -9.99
C ILE A 9 -2.47 16.67 -9.01
N GLU A 10 -2.64 17.05 -7.75
CA GLU A 10 -3.25 16.19 -6.74
C GLU A 10 -4.75 16.10 -7.00
N ARG A 11 -5.25 14.90 -7.30
CA ARG A 11 -6.69 14.68 -7.51
C ARG A 11 -7.36 14.32 -6.19
N THR A 12 -8.44 15.02 -5.89
CA THR A 12 -9.26 14.85 -4.67
C THR A 12 -9.92 13.49 -4.60
N LYS A 13 -10.24 12.89 -5.76
CA LYS A 13 -10.76 11.54 -5.89
C LYS A 13 -9.97 10.82 -6.99
N ARG A 14 -9.23 9.79 -6.63
CA ARG A 14 -8.72 8.80 -7.56
C ARG A 14 -9.30 7.46 -7.15
N ASP A 15 -9.74 6.68 -8.13
CA ASP A 15 -9.98 5.26 -7.93
C ASP A 15 -8.63 4.64 -7.50
N GLY A 16 -8.64 3.85 -6.43
CA GLY A 16 -7.45 3.38 -5.73
C GLY A 16 -6.43 2.70 -6.64
N PHE A 17 -5.24 2.40 -6.12
CA PHE A 17 -4.12 1.95 -6.96
C PHE A 17 -4.43 0.69 -7.81
N ARG A 18 -5.32 -0.19 -7.34
CA ARG A 18 -5.80 -1.37 -8.09
C ARG A 18 -7.17 -1.20 -8.71
N ALA A 19 -7.89 -0.16 -8.32
CA ALA A 19 -9.18 0.16 -8.90
C ALA A 19 -8.96 0.72 -10.30
N ALA A 20 -9.34 -0.06 -11.30
CA ALA A 20 -9.35 0.38 -12.68
C ALA A 20 -10.48 1.39 -12.87
N THR A 21 -10.13 2.65 -13.15
CA THR A 21 -11.07 3.58 -13.80
C THR A 21 -11.58 2.92 -15.10
N ALA A 22 -12.81 3.22 -15.53
CA ALA A 22 -13.30 2.77 -16.83
C ALA A 22 -12.32 3.10 -17.97
N GLY A 23 -11.66 4.27 -17.93
CA GLY A 23 -10.65 4.66 -18.91
C GLY A 23 -9.37 3.82 -18.88
N TYR A 24 -8.94 3.32 -17.70
CA TYR A 24 -7.82 2.39 -17.60
C TYR A 24 -8.20 1.01 -18.11
N LEU A 25 -9.41 0.54 -17.78
CA LEU A 25 -9.96 -0.72 -18.27
C LEU A 25 -10.05 -0.72 -19.80
N ILE A 26 -10.64 0.33 -20.38
CA ILE A 26 -10.69 0.51 -21.84
C ILE A 26 -9.29 0.42 -22.44
N LYS A 27 -8.31 1.14 -21.89
CA LYS A 27 -6.93 1.10 -22.40
C LYS A 27 -6.33 -0.32 -22.39
N VAL A 28 -6.47 -1.03 -21.27
CA VAL A 28 -5.94 -2.40 -21.13
C VAL A 28 -6.65 -3.37 -22.08
N LEU A 29 -7.98 -3.24 -22.22
CA LEU A 29 -8.79 -4.03 -23.15
C LEU A 29 -8.44 -3.74 -24.61
N SER A 30 -8.37 -2.47 -25.01
CA SER A 30 -7.99 -2.05 -26.37
C SER A 30 -6.61 -2.57 -26.76
N GLN A 31 -5.63 -2.51 -25.86
CA GLN A 31 -4.30 -3.09 -26.09
C GLN A 31 -4.32 -4.62 -26.23
N ALA A 32 -5.12 -5.32 -25.42
CA ALA A 32 -5.25 -6.77 -25.51
C ALA A 32 -5.95 -7.24 -26.80
N LEU A 33 -6.83 -6.38 -27.33
CA LEU A 33 -7.63 -6.61 -28.54
C LEU A 33 -7.00 -6.04 -29.81
N ASN A 34 -5.84 -5.34 -29.70
CA ASN A 34 -5.19 -4.61 -30.79
C ASN A 34 -6.13 -3.60 -31.48
N VAL A 35 -6.99 -2.93 -30.71
CA VAL A 35 -7.88 -1.87 -31.20
C VAL A 35 -7.19 -0.53 -30.95
N ASP A 36 -7.00 0.24 -32.01
CA ASP A 36 -6.43 1.59 -31.91
C ASP A 36 -7.48 2.54 -31.34
N VAL A 37 -7.15 3.18 -30.21
CA VAL A 37 -7.99 4.17 -29.55
C VAL A 37 -7.09 5.37 -29.30
N ASP A 38 -7.43 6.51 -29.90
CA ASP A 38 -6.64 7.74 -29.98
C ASP A 38 -5.54 7.90 -28.92
N GLY A 39 -4.27 7.75 -29.34
CA GLY A 39 -3.08 8.14 -28.58
C GLY A 39 -2.48 7.08 -27.65
N VAL A 40 -2.62 5.78 -27.96
CA VAL A 40 -2.11 4.68 -27.13
C VAL A 40 -0.91 3.98 -27.80
N SER A 41 0.31 4.26 -27.33
CA SER A 41 1.55 3.73 -27.94
C SER A 41 2.45 2.86 -27.04
N SER A 42 2.02 2.39 -25.86
CA SER A 42 2.92 1.63 -24.97
C SER A 42 2.36 0.29 -24.47
N ASN A 43 3.00 -0.81 -24.90
CA ASN A 43 2.80 -2.19 -24.41
C ASN A 43 3.25 -2.39 -22.94
N GLU A 44 3.99 -1.43 -22.35
CA GLU A 44 4.61 -1.58 -21.02
C GLU A 44 3.58 -1.79 -19.89
N ARG A 45 2.33 -1.36 -20.09
CA ARG A 45 1.26 -1.51 -19.09
C ARG A 45 0.78 -2.95 -18.95
N LEU A 46 0.66 -3.67 -20.06
CA LEU A 46 0.28 -5.09 -20.07
C LEU A 46 1.43 -5.93 -19.53
N ASP A 47 2.66 -5.66 -19.96
CA ASP A 47 3.85 -6.37 -19.47
C ASP A 47 4.00 -6.20 -17.95
N GLY A 48 3.84 -4.96 -17.46
CA GLY A 48 3.89 -4.68 -16.03
C GLY A 48 2.73 -5.27 -15.21
N LEU A 49 1.55 -5.50 -15.80
CA LEU A 49 0.45 -6.20 -15.14
C LEU A 49 0.69 -7.71 -15.12
N ALA A 50 1.15 -8.29 -16.22
CA ALA A 50 1.46 -9.71 -16.35
C ALA A 50 2.58 -10.14 -15.38
N ASP A 51 3.66 -9.37 -15.31
CA ASP A 51 4.78 -9.57 -14.38
C ASP A 51 4.30 -9.57 -12.92
N ARG A 52 3.47 -8.59 -12.53
CA ARG A 52 2.91 -8.51 -11.17
C ARG A 52 2.05 -9.71 -10.80
N MET A 53 1.31 -10.25 -11.77
CA MET A 53 0.42 -11.38 -11.56
C MET A 53 1.14 -12.73 -11.61
N GLY A 54 2.40 -12.75 -12.07
CA GLY A 54 3.17 -13.96 -12.28
C GLY A 54 2.70 -14.77 -13.49
N VAL A 55 2.18 -14.11 -14.53
CA VAL A 55 1.65 -14.76 -15.75
C VAL A 55 2.28 -14.20 -17.00
N THR A 56 2.15 -14.91 -18.12
CA THR A 56 2.58 -14.39 -19.42
C THR A 56 1.58 -13.38 -19.96
N VAL A 57 2.06 -12.44 -20.77
CA VAL A 57 1.20 -11.46 -21.46
C VAL A 57 0.18 -12.15 -22.37
N HIS A 58 0.54 -13.29 -22.97
CA HIS A 58 -0.38 -14.08 -23.79
C HIS A 58 -1.59 -14.59 -22.99
N VAL A 59 -1.33 -15.18 -21.82
CA VAL A 59 -2.40 -15.64 -20.91
C VAL A 59 -3.27 -14.48 -20.47
N LEU A 60 -2.65 -13.36 -20.07
CA LEU A 60 -3.37 -12.16 -19.66
C LEU A 60 -4.28 -11.61 -20.77
N LYS A 61 -3.81 -11.56 -22.02
CA LYS A 61 -4.62 -11.15 -23.18
C LYS A 61 -5.81 -12.08 -23.40
N GLY A 62 -5.64 -13.39 -23.21
CA GLY A 62 -6.73 -14.37 -23.28
C GLY A 62 -7.83 -14.09 -22.28
N GLU A 63 -7.49 -13.81 -21.03
CA GLU A 63 -8.48 -13.50 -19.98
C GLU A 63 -9.16 -12.14 -20.20
N LEU A 64 -8.41 -11.12 -20.60
CA LEU A 64 -8.97 -9.81 -20.93
C LEU A 64 -9.98 -9.87 -22.08
N ARG A 65 -9.80 -10.79 -23.05
CA ARG A 65 -10.78 -11.06 -24.10
C ARG A 65 -12.08 -11.62 -23.55
N LYS A 66 -12.01 -12.63 -22.68
CA LYS A 66 -13.19 -13.22 -22.02
C LYS A 66 -13.93 -12.17 -21.18
N ILE A 67 -13.21 -11.35 -20.44
CA ILE A 67 -13.79 -10.23 -19.67
C ILE A 67 -14.50 -9.26 -20.61
N ASN A 68 -13.88 -8.89 -21.73
CA ASN A 68 -14.50 -8.00 -22.71
C ASN A 68 -15.78 -8.60 -23.33
N GLU A 69 -15.78 -9.90 -23.64
CA GLU A 69 -16.96 -10.60 -24.15
C GLU A 69 -18.08 -10.62 -23.11
N ALA A 70 -17.76 -10.98 -21.86
CA ALA A 70 -18.72 -10.95 -20.75
C ALA A 70 -19.28 -9.54 -20.48
N MET A 71 -18.45 -8.51 -20.67
CA MET A 71 -18.90 -7.12 -20.56
C MET A 71 -19.81 -6.73 -21.71
N ARG A 72 -19.46 -7.05 -22.95
CA ARG A 72 -20.29 -6.77 -24.13
C ARG A 72 -21.71 -7.28 -23.96
N ASP A 73 -21.84 -8.54 -23.57
CA ASP A 73 -23.13 -9.22 -23.51
C ASP A 73 -24.02 -8.64 -22.39
N ARG A 74 -23.44 -7.90 -21.43
CA ARG A 74 -24.14 -7.16 -20.37
C ARG A 74 -24.51 -5.72 -20.75
N VAL A 75 -23.63 -5.00 -21.44
CA VAL A 75 -23.80 -3.55 -21.69
C VAL A 75 -24.77 -3.29 -22.84
N THR A 76 -24.71 -4.07 -23.91
CA THR A 76 -25.59 -3.92 -25.08
C THR A 76 -25.97 -5.29 -25.66
N PRO A 77 -26.89 -6.03 -25.02
CA PRO A 77 -27.32 -7.34 -25.53
C PRO A 77 -27.92 -7.19 -26.94
N GLY A 78 -27.27 -7.78 -27.95
CA GLY A 78 -27.76 -7.77 -29.34
C GLY A 78 -27.38 -6.55 -30.20
N GLU A 79 -26.56 -5.62 -29.71
CA GLU A 79 -26.08 -4.46 -30.50
C GLU A 79 -24.55 -4.48 -30.70
N ILE A 80 -24.08 -3.61 -31.60
CA ILE A 80 -22.64 -3.39 -31.82
C ILE A 80 -22.07 -2.68 -30.60
N TYR A 81 -21.20 -3.40 -29.88
CA TYR A 81 -20.53 -2.91 -28.69
C TYR A 81 -19.62 -1.71 -28.96
N ASP A 82 -19.92 -0.58 -28.32
CA ASP A 82 -19.06 0.59 -28.31
C ASP A 82 -18.32 0.71 -26.97
N PHE A 83 -16.97 0.78 -27.02
CA PHE A 83 -16.13 1.03 -25.85
C PHE A 83 -16.48 2.34 -25.12
N SER A 84 -17.15 3.28 -25.79
CA SER A 84 -17.68 4.49 -25.18
C SER A 84 -18.78 4.19 -24.14
N GLU A 85 -19.56 3.12 -24.30
CA GLU A 85 -20.59 2.71 -23.34
C GLU A 85 -19.99 2.29 -21.99
N LEU A 86 -18.78 1.71 -21.99
CA LEU A 86 -18.05 1.44 -20.74
C LEU A 86 -17.74 2.69 -19.94
N ARG A 87 -17.61 3.85 -20.59
CA ARG A 87 -17.43 5.13 -19.89
C ARG A 87 -18.69 5.58 -19.17
N LYS A 88 -19.86 5.05 -19.53
CA LYS A 88 -21.15 5.36 -18.90
C LYS A 88 -21.40 4.52 -17.64
N HIS A 89 -20.72 3.38 -17.49
CA HIS A 89 -20.74 2.60 -16.24
C HIS A 89 -19.94 3.35 -15.16
N LYS A 90 -20.60 3.65 -14.04
CA LYS A 90 -20.01 4.43 -12.94
C LYS A 90 -19.22 3.63 -11.89
N GLY A 91 -19.01 2.33 -12.11
CA GLY A 91 -18.39 1.45 -11.11
C GLY A 91 -16.86 1.31 -11.18
N ARG A 92 -16.24 1.16 -10.00
CA ARG A 92 -14.82 0.80 -9.85
C ARG A 92 -14.67 -0.71 -9.77
N ILE A 93 -13.73 -1.28 -10.51
CA ILE A 93 -13.35 -2.69 -10.38
C ILE A 93 -11.89 -2.83 -9.95
N ASP A 94 -11.59 -3.78 -9.08
CA ASP A 94 -10.22 -4.27 -8.94
C ASP A 94 -9.96 -5.31 -10.04
N LEU A 95 -9.46 -4.83 -11.18
CA LEU A 95 -9.19 -5.66 -12.36
C LEU A 95 -8.16 -6.75 -12.04
N GLN A 96 -7.17 -6.46 -11.18
CA GLN A 96 -6.14 -7.42 -10.84
C GLN A 96 -6.72 -8.57 -10.02
N SER A 97 -7.53 -8.27 -9.01
CA SER A 97 -8.24 -9.29 -8.24
C SER A 97 -9.21 -10.08 -9.10
N LEU A 98 -9.99 -9.42 -9.99
CA LEU A 98 -10.89 -10.11 -10.92
C LEU A 98 -10.13 -11.13 -11.78
N LEU A 99 -9.00 -10.73 -12.38
CA LEU A 99 -8.17 -11.59 -13.20
C LEU A 99 -7.55 -12.73 -12.38
N CYS A 100 -7.06 -12.48 -11.16
CA CYS A 100 -6.49 -13.51 -10.29
C CYS A 100 -7.54 -14.59 -9.93
N ASN A 101 -8.75 -14.18 -9.53
CA ASN A 101 -9.85 -15.10 -9.24
C ASN A 101 -10.28 -15.86 -10.51
N GLY A 102 -10.36 -15.18 -11.64
CA GLY A 102 -10.72 -15.80 -12.93
C GLY A 102 -9.70 -16.84 -13.38
N LEU A 103 -8.41 -16.50 -13.41
CA LEU A 103 -7.31 -17.41 -13.75
C LEU A 103 -7.25 -18.61 -12.81
N TYR A 104 -7.33 -18.39 -11.50
CA TYR A 104 -7.29 -19.47 -10.53
C TYR A 104 -8.42 -20.49 -10.74
N HIS A 105 -9.61 -20.00 -11.06
CA HIS A 105 -10.79 -20.82 -11.27
C HIS A 105 -11.00 -21.29 -12.70
N ASN A 106 -10.04 -21.04 -13.61
CA ASN A 106 -10.17 -21.29 -15.05
C ASN A 106 -11.51 -20.76 -15.60
N ALA A 107 -11.83 -19.50 -15.28
CA ALA A 107 -13.09 -18.88 -15.64
C ALA A 107 -13.30 -18.86 -17.16
N ASP A 108 -14.51 -19.25 -17.56
CA ASP A 108 -15.07 -18.99 -18.88
C ASP A 108 -15.80 -17.63 -18.88
N ILE A 109 -16.38 -17.27 -20.03
CA ILE A 109 -17.14 -16.03 -20.19
C ILE A 109 -18.29 -15.97 -19.17
N THR A 110 -19.07 -17.05 -19.04
CA THR A 110 -20.19 -17.18 -18.10
C THR A 110 -19.79 -16.87 -16.66
N ARG A 111 -18.65 -17.38 -16.20
CA ARG A 111 -18.18 -17.13 -14.84
C ARG A 111 -17.73 -15.68 -14.64
N TYR A 112 -17.14 -15.06 -15.67
CA TYR A 112 -16.87 -13.62 -15.64
C TYR A 112 -18.14 -12.77 -15.65
N GLU A 113 -19.18 -13.15 -16.39
CA GLU A 113 -20.49 -12.48 -16.33
C GLU A 113 -21.05 -12.51 -14.90
N ILE A 114 -20.95 -13.66 -14.23
CA ILE A 114 -21.35 -13.80 -12.83
C ILE A 114 -20.55 -12.86 -11.94
N TYR A 115 -19.21 -12.82 -12.03
CA TYR A 115 -18.39 -11.90 -11.23
C TYR A 115 -18.76 -10.43 -11.50
N LEU A 116 -18.80 -10.04 -12.78
CA LEU A 116 -19.16 -8.70 -13.23
C LEU A 116 -20.56 -8.29 -12.81
N SER A 117 -21.48 -9.26 -12.67
CA SER A 117 -22.84 -9.00 -12.21
C SER A 117 -22.90 -8.42 -10.81
N TYR A 118 -21.96 -8.83 -9.96
CA TYR A 118 -21.85 -8.35 -8.59
C TYR A 118 -20.96 -7.10 -8.49
N ILE A 119 -19.86 -7.03 -9.25
CA ILE A 119 -18.82 -6.00 -9.06
C ILE A 119 -18.95 -4.76 -9.94
N MET A 120 -19.80 -4.79 -10.97
CA MET A 120 -20.15 -3.61 -11.79
C MET A 120 -21.66 -3.29 -11.74
N PRO A 121 -22.21 -2.84 -10.61
CA PRO A 121 -23.57 -2.32 -10.57
C PRO A 121 -23.65 -0.97 -11.30
N ALA A 122 -24.75 -0.69 -11.98
CA ALA A 122 -24.93 0.54 -12.75
C ALA A 122 -24.84 1.83 -11.91
N ASN A 123 -25.09 1.74 -10.58
CA ASN A 123 -25.24 2.89 -9.68
C ASN A 123 -24.30 2.85 -8.45
N SER A 124 -23.20 2.09 -8.50
CA SER A 124 -22.27 1.98 -7.38
C SER A 124 -20.86 2.39 -7.79
N ASP A 125 -20.29 3.39 -7.11
CA ASP A 125 -18.90 3.82 -7.29
C ASP A 125 -17.92 2.99 -6.43
N ARG A 126 -18.41 1.94 -5.75
CA ARG A 126 -17.67 1.14 -4.77
C ARG A 126 -17.11 -0.15 -5.40
N ILE A 127 -15.91 -0.57 -4.99
CA ILE A 127 -15.39 -1.91 -5.32
C ILE A 127 -16.08 -2.94 -4.43
N ILE A 128 -16.71 -3.95 -5.03
CA ILE A 128 -17.49 -4.95 -4.32
C ILE A 128 -16.70 -6.27 -4.23
N TYR A 129 -16.27 -6.60 -3.02
CA TYR A 129 -15.59 -7.86 -2.66
C TYR A 129 -16.54 -8.85 -1.97
N SER A 130 -17.52 -8.35 -1.23
CA SER A 130 -18.51 -9.14 -0.49
C SER A 130 -19.90 -8.51 -0.58
N THR A 131 -20.93 -9.24 -0.14
CA THR A 131 -22.19 -8.59 0.27
C THR A 131 -21.94 -7.61 1.41
N ASP A 132 -22.85 -6.66 1.60
CA ASP A 132 -22.76 -5.69 2.68
C ASP A 132 -22.86 -6.37 4.05
N ILE A 133 -21.82 -6.18 4.87
CA ILE A 133 -21.73 -6.77 6.21
C ILE A 133 -22.23 -5.73 7.23
N PRO A 134 -23.20 -6.07 8.08
CA PRO A 134 -23.73 -5.15 9.08
C PRO A 134 -22.71 -4.84 10.18
N ILE A 135 -22.80 -3.62 10.72
CA ILE A 135 -22.05 -3.21 11.91
C ILE A 135 -22.86 -3.57 13.16
N THR A 136 -22.27 -4.36 14.04
CA THR A 136 -22.85 -4.73 15.34
C THR A 136 -22.03 -4.12 16.47
N GLU A 137 -22.63 -3.96 17.64
CA GLU A 137 -21.96 -3.44 18.83
C GLU A 137 -22.18 -4.39 19.99
N HIS A 138 -21.11 -4.76 20.69
CA HIS A 138 -21.17 -5.63 21.86
C HIS A 138 -20.09 -5.23 22.86
N ASN A 139 -20.48 -5.01 24.12
CA ASN A 139 -19.57 -4.59 25.21
C ASN A 139 -18.68 -3.38 24.83
N GLY A 140 -19.24 -2.37 24.15
CA GLY A 140 -18.52 -1.16 23.74
C GLY A 140 -17.51 -1.36 22.60
N SER A 141 -17.47 -2.55 21.98
CA SER A 141 -16.68 -2.82 20.76
C SER A 141 -17.58 -2.88 19.53
N LEU A 142 -17.21 -2.16 18.48
CA LEU A 142 -17.84 -2.28 17.16
C LEU A 142 -17.30 -3.53 16.46
N THR A 143 -18.18 -4.30 15.83
CA THR A 143 -17.85 -5.57 15.18
C THR A 143 -18.42 -5.64 13.77
N ILE A 144 -17.58 -5.99 12.81
CA ILE A 144 -17.92 -6.30 11.42
C ILE A 144 -17.64 -7.80 11.22
N ASN A 145 -18.70 -8.60 11.18
CA ASN A 145 -18.60 -10.06 11.15
C ASN A 145 -19.09 -10.61 9.81
N ALA A 146 -18.15 -11.01 8.95
CA ALA A 146 -18.48 -11.58 7.65
C ALA A 146 -19.14 -12.97 7.73
N GLN A 147 -18.93 -13.75 8.80
CA GLN A 147 -19.50 -15.10 8.94
C GLN A 147 -21.03 -15.07 9.05
N HIS A 148 -21.61 -14.03 9.65
CA HIS A 148 -23.05 -13.94 9.94
C HIS A 148 -23.85 -13.07 8.96
N GLY A 149 -23.30 -12.74 7.78
CA GLY A 149 -24.00 -11.94 6.77
C GLY A 149 -23.22 -11.63 5.48
N GLY A 150 -21.95 -12.02 5.39
CA GLY A 150 -21.07 -11.72 4.27
C GLY A 150 -20.83 -12.93 3.36
N ARG A 151 -21.36 -12.91 2.13
CA ARG A 151 -20.90 -13.79 1.06
C ARG A 151 -19.74 -13.14 0.34
N GLN A 152 -18.60 -13.82 0.26
CA GLN A 152 -17.48 -13.38 -0.57
C GLN A 152 -17.83 -13.53 -2.06
N LEU A 153 -17.59 -12.48 -2.84
CA LEU A 153 -17.84 -12.43 -4.28
C LEU A 153 -16.54 -12.57 -5.07
N ILE A 154 -15.48 -11.89 -4.64
CA ILE A 154 -14.10 -12.04 -5.14
C ILE A 154 -13.11 -11.83 -3.99
N HIS A 155 -11.94 -12.48 -4.04
CA HIS A 155 -10.86 -12.24 -3.09
C HIS A 155 -9.90 -11.17 -3.59
N TYR A 156 -9.44 -10.28 -2.70
CA TYR A 156 -8.38 -9.33 -3.03
C TYR A 156 -7.06 -10.08 -3.21
N ALA A 157 -6.46 -10.05 -4.40
CA ALA A 157 -5.24 -10.80 -4.69
C ALA A 157 -4.28 -10.02 -5.59
N SER A 158 -2.98 -10.27 -5.41
CA SER A 158 -1.93 -9.65 -6.24
C SER A 158 -1.42 -10.62 -7.30
N THR A 159 -1.26 -11.89 -6.92
CA THR A 159 -0.85 -12.98 -7.80
C THR A 159 -1.92 -14.04 -7.88
N VAL A 160 -1.90 -14.86 -8.93
CA VAL A 160 -2.87 -15.98 -9.06
C VAL A 160 -2.71 -16.98 -7.90
N SER A 161 -1.47 -17.22 -7.46
CA SER A 161 -1.19 -18.17 -6.38
C SER A 161 -1.66 -17.70 -5.00
N ASP A 162 -1.86 -16.38 -4.79
CA ASP A 162 -2.43 -15.86 -3.54
C ASP A 162 -3.85 -16.42 -3.29
N ILE A 163 -4.61 -16.76 -4.33
CA ILE A 163 -5.97 -17.32 -4.16
C ILE A 163 -5.91 -18.72 -3.54
N MET A 164 -4.81 -19.46 -3.70
CA MET A 164 -4.64 -20.78 -3.09
C MET A 164 -4.43 -20.73 -1.58
N THR A 165 -3.97 -19.58 -1.08
CA THR A 165 -3.53 -19.38 0.30
C THR A 165 -4.59 -18.61 1.09
N MET A 166 -5.84 -19.06 1.01
CA MET A 166 -6.89 -18.52 1.86
C MET A 166 -6.63 -18.86 3.32
N PHE A 167 -6.71 -17.86 4.19
CA PHE A 167 -6.64 -18.10 5.62
C PHE A 167 -8.02 -18.49 6.18
N LYS A 168 -8.03 -19.34 7.22
CA LYS A 168 -9.26 -19.64 7.98
C LYS A 168 -9.83 -18.36 8.56
N TYR A 169 -11.14 -18.34 8.81
CA TYR A 169 -11.81 -17.22 9.47
C TYR A 169 -10.97 -16.65 10.63
N THR A 170 -10.52 -15.41 10.47
CA THR A 170 -9.55 -14.77 11.36
C THR A 170 -10.13 -13.47 11.88
N LYS A 171 -10.16 -13.38 13.21
CA LYS A 171 -10.56 -12.18 13.94
C LYS A 171 -9.37 -11.24 14.11
N PHE A 172 -9.51 -10.05 13.56
CA PHE A 172 -8.60 -8.93 13.75
C PHE A 172 -9.24 -7.94 14.71
N ARG A 173 -8.48 -7.46 15.69
CA ARG A 173 -8.89 -6.36 16.58
C ARG A 173 -7.97 -5.19 16.37
N LEU A 174 -8.53 -4.10 15.84
CA LEU A 174 -7.84 -2.83 15.69
C LEU A 174 -8.08 -2.01 16.94
N HIS A 175 -6.98 -1.59 17.57
CA HIS A 175 -7.00 -0.87 18.83
C HIS A 175 -6.72 0.60 18.57
N SER A 176 -7.65 1.47 18.98
CA SER A 176 -7.57 2.92 18.82
C SER A 176 -7.89 3.57 20.16
N ASN A 177 -6.87 4.03 20.89
CA ASN A 177 -7.02 4.44 22.30
C ASN A 177 -7.66 3.34 23.18
N ASP A 178 -8.77 3.66 23.86
CA ASP A 178 -9.58 2.82 24.72
C ASP A 178 -10.65 2.02 23.96
N LYS A 179 -10.74 2.18 22.64
CA LYS A 179 -11.77 1.57 21.79
C LYS A 179 -11.18 0.53 20.87
N VAL A 180 -12.01 -0.48 20.56
CA VAL A 180 -11.64 -1.60 19.71
C VAL A 180 -12.66 -1.79 18.60
N LEU A 181 -12.15 -1.90 17.36
CA LEU A 181 -12.91 -2.38 16.22
C LEU A 181 -12.53 -3.82 15.94
N VAL A 182 -13.52 -4.71 15.94
CA VAL A 182 -13.34 -6.13 15.60
C VAL A 182 -13.77 -6.35 14.16
N ILE A 183 -12.86 -6.86 13.34
CA ILE A 183 -13.14 -7.25 11.96
C ILE A 183 -12.85 -8.72 11.81
N ASP A 184 -13.83 -9.47 11.34
CA ASP A 184 -13.74 -10.91 11.29
C ASP A 184 -14.16 -11.44 9.91
N GLY A 185 -13.24 -12.12 9.23
CA GLY A 185 -13.38 -12.44 7.82
C GLY A 185 -12.41 -13.50 7.30
N VAL A 186 -12.65 -13.91 6.06
CA VAL A 186 -11.75 -14.76 5.26
C VAL A 186 -11.08 -13.89 4.23
N GLY A 187 -9.78 -14.07 4.06
CA GLY A 187 -8.99 -13.38 3.06
C GLY A 187 -7.89 -14.30 2.54
N VAL A 188 -6.86 -13.70 1.93
CA VAL A 188 -5.73 -14.44 1.36
C VAL A 188 -4.43 -14.02 2.00
N GLU A 189 -3.50 -14.94 2.11
CA GLU A 189 -2.11 -14.66 2.45
C GLU A 189 -1.30 -14.52 1.17
N SER A 190 -0.55 -13.43 1.02
CA SER A 190 0.26 -13.25 -0.18
C SER A 190 1.54 -14.08 -0.14
N ASN A 191 1.78 -14.89 -1.16
CA ASN A 191 3.00 -15.70 -1.27
C ASN A 191 4.28 -14.85 -1.36
N ALA A 192 4.17 -13.63 -1.88
CA ALA A 192 5.32 -12.77 -2.13
C ALA A 192 5.89 -12.14 -0.85
N ASN A 193 5.08 -11.96 0.19
CA ASN A 193 5.50 -11.27 1.42
C ASN A 193 4.84 -11.80 2.71
N GLY A 194 4.04 -12.88 2.67
CA GLY A 194 3.37 -13.47 3.83
C GLY A 194 2.39 -12.51 4.52
N MET A 195 1.84 -11.56 3.78
CA MET A 195 0.89 -10.57 4.30
C MET A 195 -0.53 -11.14 4.19
N MET A 196 -1.27 -11.17 5.30
CA MET A 196 -2.69 -11.52 5.30
C MET A 196 -3.51 -10.31 4.86
N THR A 197 -4.30 -10.47 3.80
CA THR A 197 -5.17 -9.42 3.27
C THR A 197 -6.63 -9.82 3.37
N LEU A 198 -7.42 -8.96 4.01
CA LEU A 198 -8.87 -9.03 4.04
C LEU A 198 -9.44 -7.87 3.22
N ALA A 199 -10.45 -8.15 2.39
CA ALA A 199 -11.22 -7.13 1.68
C ALA A 199 -12.71 -7.42 1.80
N ILE A 200 -13.45 -6.48 2.39
CA ILE A 200 -14.87 -6.61 2.70
C ILE A 200 -15.64 -5.33 2.45
N ASN A 201 -16.94 -5.48 2.20
CA ASN A 201 -17.88 -4.38 2.13
C ASN A 201 -18.72 -4.31 3.40
N VAL A 202 -18.85 -3.11 3.95
CA VAL A 202 -19.61 -2.79 5.16
C VAL A 202 -20.89 -2.09 4.75
N ASP A 203 -21.97 -2.41 5.46
CA ASP A 203 -23.25 -1.72 5.36
C ASP A 203 -23.14 -0.28 5.90
N THR A 204 -23.26 0.69 5.00
CA THR A 204 -23.15 2.12 5.31
C THR A 204 -24.46 2.79 5.70
N THR A 205 -25.58 2.05 5.69
CA THR A 205 -26.90 2.59 6.06
C THR A 205 -26.98 2.99 7.54
N GLN A 206 -26.12 2.39 8.38
CA GLN A 206 -25.98 2.70 9.80
C GLN A 206 -25.02 3.89 10.02
N HIS A 207 -25.37 5.07 9.50
CA HIS A 207 -24.47 6.24 9.40
C HIS A 207 -23.66 6.55 10.68
N ALA A 208 -24.27 6.62 11.86
CA ALA A 208 -23.57 6.96 13.10
C ALA A 208 -22.47 5.94 13.47
N LYS A 209 -22.78 4.64 13.36
CA LYS A 209 -21.80 3.57 13.63
C LYS A 209 -20.73 3.50 12.56
N PHE A 210 -21.12 3.73 11.31
CA PHE A 210 -20.18 3.75 10.19
C PHE A 210 -19.15 4.86 10.33
N GLU A 211 -19.57 6.08 10.68
CA GLU A 211 -18.64 7.19 11.00
C GLU A 211 -17.69 6.84 12.14
N GLU A 212 -18.17 6.14 13.17
CA GLU A 212 -17.29 5.66 14.24
C GLU A 212 -16.32 4.58 13.78
N VAL A 213 -16.76 3.62 12.95
CA VAL A 213 -15.87 2.63 12.31
C VAL A 213 -14.78 3.33 11.50
N LEU A 214 -15.13 4.32 10.67
CA LEU A 214 -14.18 5.11 9.89
C LEU A 214 -13.15 5.79 10.80
N ARG A 215 -13.61 6.44 11.86
CA ARG A 215 -12.73 7.09 12.84
C ARG A 215 -11.79 6.09 13.50
N LEU A 216 -12.28 4.93 13.92
CA LEU A 216 -11.45 3.88 14.54
C LEU A 216 -10.40 3.34 13.56
N LEU A 217 -10.79 3.05 12.32
CA LEU A 217 -9.87 2.63 11.25
C LEU A 217 -8.76 3.67 11.02
N MET A 218 -9.12 4.96 11.00
CA MET A 218 -8.18 6.07 10.79
C MET A 218 -7.24 6.35 11.97
N THR A 219 -7.57 5.87 13.17
CA THR A 219 -6.84 6.18 14.42
C THR A 219 -6.31 4.92 15.11
N ALA A 220 -6.33 3.77 14.42
CA ALA A 220 -5.82 2.53 14.96
C ALA A 220 -4.29 2.54 15.05
N ASP A 221 -3.77 2.22 16.23
CA ASP A 221 -2.33 2.25 16.53
C ASP A 221 -1.68 0.88 16.29
N TYR A 222 -2.42 -0.20 16.47
CA TYR A 222 -1.94 -1.57 16.24
C TYR A 222 -3.11 -2.52 16.00
N VAL A 223 -2.81 -3.66 15.39
CA VAL A 223 -3.78 -4.75 15.24
C VAL A 223 -3.32 -5.97 16.02
N THR A 224 -4.29 -6.70 16.56
CA THR A 224 -4.08 -8.04 17.10
C THR A 224 -4.85 -9.08 16.31
N TYR A 225 -4.30 -10.29 16.19
CA TYR A 225 -4.93 -11.43 15.53
C TYR A 225 -4.75 -12.71 16.35
N SER A 226 -5.57 -13.74 16.09
CA SER A 226 -5.44 -15.10 16.64
C SER A 226 -5.14 -15.17 18.15
N TYR A 227 -5.97 -14.54 18.98
CA TYR A 227 -5.81 -14.49 20.45
C TYR A 227 -4.58 -13.69 20.91
N ASP A 228 -4.46 -12.46 20.41
CA ASP A 228 -3.66 -11.34 20.95
C ASP A 228 -2.21 -11.20 20.44
N LYS A 229 -1.88 -11.84 19.30
CA LYS A 229 -0.62 -11.55 18.61
C LYS A 229 -0.65 -10.17 17.97
N VAL A 230 0.30 -9.30 18.31
CA VAL A 230 0.43 -7.93 17.76
C VAL A 230 1.13 -7.96 16.40
N ALA A 231 0.62 -7.20 15.44
CA ALA A 231 1.25 -7.06 14.13
C ALA A 231 1.13 -5.62 13.58
N PRO A 232 2.08 -5.16 12.75
CA PRO A 232 1.89 -3.95 11.96
C PRO A 232 0.91 -4.22 10.81
N PHE A 233 0.28 -3.16 10.32
CA PHE A 233 -0.79 -3.27 9.31
C PHE A 233 -0.88 -2.04 8.41
N ILE A 234 -1.71 -2.15 7.36
CA ILE A 234 -2.08 -1.08 6.42
C ILE A 234 -3.58 -1.16 6.16
N ILE A 235 -4.27 -0.03 6.18
CA ILE A 235 -5.65 0.10 5.70
C ILE A 235 -5.62 0.95 4.44
N GLU A 236 -6.16 0.45 3.33
CA GLU A 236 -6.27 1.26 2.12
C GLU A 236 -7.34 2.35 2.30
N ARG A 237 -6.97 3.62 2.06
CA ARG A 237 -7.91 4.77 2.12
C ARG A 237 -9.03 4.71 1.08
N THR A 238 -8.78 4.06 -0.04
CA THR A 238 -9.64 4.24 -1.21
C THR A 238 -10.95 3.47 -1.06
N GLY A 239 -12.08 4.19 -1.16
CA GLY A 239 -13.42 3.61 -1.02
C GLY A 239 -13.80 3.30 0.42
N LEU A 240 -12.95 3.69 1.38
CA LEU A 240 -13.19 3.53 2.80
C LEU A 240 -14.46 4.29 3.21
N ASP A 241 -14.61 5.53 2.74
CA ASP A 241 -15.79 6.39 2.87
C ASP A 241 -17.08 5.79 2.27
N GLN A 242 -16.94 4.82 1.36
CA GLN A 242 -18.03 4.10 0.71
C GLN A 242 -18.29 2.72 1.36
N GLY A 243 -17.58 2.39 2.43
CA GLY A 243 -17.72 1.11 3.14
C GLY A 243 -16.91 -0.04 2.54
N THR A 244 -15.92 0.22 1.67
CA THR A 244 -14.95 -0.81 1.27
C THR A 244 -13.75 -0.77 2.19
N ILE A 245 -13.55 -1.84 2.96
CA ILE A 245 -12.36 -1.99 3.81
C ILE A 245 -11.43 -3.00 3.15
N VAL A 246 -10.21 -2.55 2.85
CA VAL A 246 -9.09 -3.45 2.51
C VAL A 246 -8.02 -3.26 3.58
N MET A 247 -7.69 -4.34 4.27
CA MET A 247 -6.72 -4.35 5.36
C MET A 247 -5.65 -5.40 5.10
N HIS A 248 -4.41 -4.98 5.26
CA HIS A 248 -3.22 -5.81 5.14
C HIS A 248 -2.54 -5.94 6.50
N VAL A 249 -2.37 -7.16 6.99
CA VAL A 249 -1.71 -7.47 8.26
C VAL A 249 -0.45 -8.27 7.98
N PHE A 250 0.63 -8.03 8.73
CA PHE A 250 1.92 -8.70 8.56
C PHE A 250 2.20 -9.64 9.76
N PRO A 251 1.63 -10.87 9.76
CA PRO A 251 1.52 -11.75 10.93
C PRO A 251 2.74 -12.64 11.19
N GLN A 252 3.97 -12.11 11.09
CA GLN A 252 5.17 -12.95 11.17
C GLN A 252 5.64 -13.15 12.61
N ASP A 253 5.76 -14.40 13.02
CA ASP A 253 6.22 -14.79 14.36
C ASP A 253 7.77 -14.74 14.48
N ASP A 254 8.49 -14.61 13.37
CA ASP A 254 9.96 -14.65 13.28
C ASP A 254 10.64 -13.25 13.37
N GLY A 255 9.90 -12.21 13.78
CA GLY A 255 10.40 -10.84 13.83
C GLY A 255 10.57 -10.16 12.45
N SER A 256 10.26 -10.84 11.34
CA SER A 256 10.31 -10.23 10.01
C SER A 256 9.10 -9.35 9.68
N ALA A 257 8.08 -9.28 10.55
CA ALA A 257 6.82 -8.58 10.32
C ALA A 257 7.02 -7.09 9.98
N LEU A 258 7.72 -6.34 10.86
CA LEU A 258 8.03 -4.92 10.66
C LEU A 258 8.91 -4.71 9.43
N THR A 259 9.86 -5.60 9.20
CA THR A 259 10.74 -5.58 8.02
C THR A 259 9.95 -5.70 6.72
N ARG A 260 9.04 -6.67 6.62
CA ARG A 260 8.20 -6.89 5.44
C ARG A 260 7.20 -5.76 5.24
N TRP A 261 6.65 -5.20 6.32
CA TRP A 261 5.79 -4.02 6.29
C TRP A 261 6.52 -2.79 5.74
N MET A 262 7.73 -2.50 6.22
CA MET A 262 8.53 -1.39 5.72
C MET A 262 8.96 -1.59 4.26
N ASN A 263 9.37 -2.80 3.90
CA ASN A 263 9.73 -3.16 2.53
C ASN A 263 8.52 -3.02 1.57
N HIS A 264 7.31 -3.36 2.04
CA HIS A 264 6.08 -3.11 1.28
C HIS A 264 5.86 -1.61 1.04
N CYS A 265 6.02 -0.77 2.06
CA CYS A 265 5.89 0.69 1.94
C CYS A 265 6.93 1.26 0.96
N GLU A 266 8.19 0.85 1.05
CA GLU A 266 9.27 1.22 0.12
C GLU A 266 8.91 0.87 -1.33
N LYS A 267 8.50 -0.39 -1.59
CA LYS A 267 8.13 -0.85 -2.93
C LYS A 267 6.90 -0.12 -3.48
N SER A 268 5.90 0.14 -2.64
CA SER A 268 4.73 0.91 -3.03
C SER A 268 5.09 2.34 -3.45
N LEU A 269 5.93 3.03 -2.67
CA LEU A 269 6.43 4.35 -3.02
C LEU A 269 7.17 4.35 -4.37
N LYS A 270 8.08 3.40 -4.55
CA LYS A 270 8.84 3.25 -5.80
C LYS A 270 7.91 3.08 -6.99
N ARG A 271 6.87 2.24 -6.89
CA ARG A 271 5.89 2.02 -7.96
C ARG A 271 5.13 3.29 -8.31
N MET A 272 4.71 4.05 -7.30
CA MET A 272 4.03 5.32 -7.51
C MET A 272 4.95 6.31 -8.25
N LEU A 273 6.21 6.42 -7.83
CA LEU A 273 7.21 7.27 -8.48
C LEU A 273 7.48 6.86 -9.93
N VAL A 274 7.64 5.56 -10.22
CA VAL A 274 7.78 5.07 -11.60
C VAL A 274 6.60 5.57 -12.44
N SER A 275 5.36 5.42 -11.95
CA SER A 275 4.17 5.88 -12.68
C SER A 275 4.16 7.39 -12.92
N ILE A 276 4.58 8.19 -11.94
CA ILE A 276 4.63 9.66 -12.06
C ILE A 276 5.73 10.05 -13.05
N LEU A 277 6.94 9.54 -12.88
CA LEU A 277 8.10 9.87 -13.71
C LEU A 277 7.94 9.42 -15.16
N THR A 278 7.38 8.23 -15.42
CA THR A 278 7.04 7.80 -16.78
C THR A 278 6.05 8.78 -17.43
N THR A 279 5.07 9.27 -16.66
CA THR A 279 4.11 10.25 -17.20
C THR A 279 4.78 11.60 -17.48
N LEU A 280 5.62 12.08 -16.55
CA LEU A 280 6.32 13.36 -16.66
C LEU A 280 7.41 13.36 -17.75
N LYS A 281 7.99 12.20 -18.07
CA LYS A 281 8.96 12.06 -19.17
C LYS A 281 8.31 12.39 -20.51
N ASP A 282 7.08 11.93 -20.73
CA ASP A 282 6.39 12.04 -22.00
C ASP A 282 5.41 13.23 -22.06
N ARG A 283 5.09 13.83 -20.89
CA ARG A 283 4.08 14.89 -20.74
C ARG A 283 4.51 15.91 -19.69
N SER A 284 4.01 17.13 -19.77
CA SER A 284 4.22 18.15 -18.74
C SER A 284 3.37 17.97 -17.48
N GLU A 285 2.35 17.10 -17.50
CA GLU A 285 1.42 16.92 -16.40
C GLU A 285 1.32 15.45 -15.94
N ALA A 286 1.44 15.25 -14.63
CA ALA A 286 1.16 13.98 -13.97
C ALA A 286 0.13 14.16 -12.84
N TYR A 287 -0.44 13.04 -12.41
CA TYR A 287 -1.47 13.04 -11.36
C TYR A 287 -1.02 12.21 -10.16
N SER A 288 -1.14 12.78 -8.97
CA SER A 288 -1.04 12.06 -7.70
C SER A 288 -2.41 11.97 -7.02
N ALA A 289 -2.57 11.01 -6.11
CA ALA A 289 -3.78 10.86 -5.31
C ALA A 289 -3.55 11.41 -3.91
N LYS A 290 -4.55 12.11 -3.36
CA LYS A 290 -4.55 12.52 -1.96
C LYS A 290 -4.37 11.31 -1.03
N GLY A 291 -3.65 11.48 0.07
CA GLY A 291 -3.36 10.38 1.00
C GLY A 291 -2.47 9.29 0.38
N LEU A 292 -1.67 9.65 -0.64
CA LEU A 292 -0.80 8.73 -1.41
C LEU A 292 -1.55 7.51 -1.96
N GLY A 293 -2.84 7.69 -2.28
CA GLY A 293 -3.69 6.65 -2.83
C GLY A 293 -3.95 5.46 -1.90
N GLY A 294 -3.75 5.61 -0.59
CA GLY A 294 -3.99 4.55 0.40
C GLY A 294 -2.93 3.44 0.44
N GLN A 295 -1.77 3.64 -0.18
CA GLN A 295 -0.69 2.64 -0.23
C GLN A 295 0.15 2.54 1.05
N PHE A 296 -0.09 3.45 1.98
CA PHE A 296 0.60 3.56 3.25
C PHE A 296 -0.43 3.52 4.37
N PRO A 297 -0.04 3.03 5.56
CA PRO A 297 -0.87 3.13 6.73
C PRO A 297 -1.31 4.57 6.98
N LEU A 298 -2.57 4.73 7.36
CA LEU A 298 -3.22 6.01 7.61
C LEU A 298 -2.45 6.86 8.61
N ASP A 299 -1.93 6.19 9.64
CA ASP A 299 -1.00 6.76 10.60
C ASP A 299 0.28 5.91 10.60
N PHE A 300 1.14 6.12 9.60
CA PHE A 300 2.36 5.31 9.41
C PHE A 300 3.22 5.21 10.68
N TYR A 301 3.46 6.34 11.34
CA TYR A 301 4.29 6.37 12.55
C TYR A 301 3.51 5.97 13.80
N GLY A 302 2.20 6.24 13.86
CA GLY A 302 1.32 5.69 14.89
C GLY A 302 1.32 4.16 14.88
N VAL A 303 1.22 3.53 13.69
CA VAL A 303 1.29 2.08 13.54
C VAL A 303 2.65 1.52 13.97
N LEU A 304 3.76 2.16 13.56
CA LEU A 304 5.10 1.73 13.97
C LEU A 304 5.28 1.81 15.50
N ARG A 305 4.96 2.96 16.10
CA ARG A 305 5.06 3.18 17.55
C ARG A 305 4.13 2.25 18.31
N GLY A 306 2.85 2.20 17.94
CA GLY A 306 1.85 1.35 18.57
C GLY A 306 2.22 -0.13 18.52
N THR A 307 2.77 -0.61 17.40
CA THR A 307 3.26 -1.98 17.28
C THR A 307 4.45 -2.23 18.23
N LEU A 308 5.47 -1.37 18.21
CA LEU A 308 6.67 -1.52 19.05
C LEU A 308 6.35 -1.43 20.55
N ASP A 309 5.49 -0.50 20.94
CA ASP A 309 5.12 -0.30 22.35
C ASP A 309 4.33 -1.49 22.89
N ASN A 310 3.44 -2.09 22.10
CA ASN A 310 2.68 -3.27 22.55
C ASN A 310 3.49 -4.57 22.55
N LEU A 311 4.65 -4.57 21.89
CA LEU A 311 5.64 -5.66 21.99
C LEU A 311 6.63 -5.46 23.15
N ASP A 312 6.58 -4.32 23.85
CA ASP A 312 7.48 -4.04 24.96
C ASP A 312 7.08 -4.85 26.21
N PRO A 313 7.92 -5.77 26.70
CA PRO A 313 7.62 -6.59 27.87
C PRO A 313 7.60 -5.79 29.17
N THR A 314 8.17 -4.58 29.18
CA THR A 314 8.18 -3.68 30.34
C THR A 314 6.91 -2.83 30.43
N LYS A 315 6.08 -2.82 29.37
CA LYS A 315 4.82 -2.10 29.35
C LYS A 315 3.79 -2.81 30.22
N SER A 316 3.25 -2.08 31.19
CA SER A 316 2.11 -2.57 31.96
C SER A 316 0.85 -2.56 31.07
N PRO A 317 -0.01 -3.60 31.10
CA PRO A 317 -1.29 -3.61 30.38
C PRO A 317 -2.17 -2.38 30.67
N ASN A 318 -1.95 -1.73 31.83
CA ASN A 318 -2.71 -0.57 32.30
C ASN A 318 -1.98 0.76 32.08
N SER A 319 -0.82 0.78 31.41
CA SER A 319 -0.09 2.03 31.21
C SER A 319 -0.68 2.81 30.03
N SER A 320 -1.36 3.92 30.33
CA SER A 320 -1.78 4.92 29.34
C SER A 320 -0.62 5.74 28.74
N THR A 321 0.63 5.36 29.02
CA THR A 321 1.85 6.10 28.67
C THR A 321 2.29 5.95 27.22
N SER A 322 1.54 5.22 26.36
CA SER A 322 1.85 5.13 24.92
C SER A 322 1.72 6.47 24.18
N TYR A 323 1.22 7.53 24.82
CA TYR A 323 0.81 8.77 24.14
C TYR A 323 1.90 9.82 23.85
N HIS A 324 3.17 9.64 24.25
CA HIS A 324 4.12 10.78 24.23
C HIS A 324 5.54 10.53 23.69
N ILE A 325 5.83 9.39 23.04
CA ILE A 325 7.15 9.25 22.38
C ILE A 325 7.06 9.80 20.95
N SER A 326 7.82 10.86 20.69
CA SER A 326 7.89 11.45 19.34
C SER A 326 8.47 10.45 18.33
N ASP A 327 7.98 10.50 17.09
CA ASP A 327 8.39 9.56 16.04
C ASP A 327 9.90 9.62 15.77
N ARG A 328 10.50 10.81 15.93
CA ARG A 328 11.97 11.00 15.85
C ARG A 328 12.72 10.12 16.85
N VAL A 329 12.21 10.00 18.08
CA VAL A 329 12.82 9.16 19.13
C VAL A 329 12.73 7.69 18.74
N ILE A 330 11.57 7.21 18.29
CA ILE A 330 11.39 5.81 17.85
C ILE A 330 12.35 5.45 16.72
N ILE A 331 12.47 6.30 15.70
CA ILE A 331 13.41 6.08 14.60
C ILE A 331 14.86 6.11 15.11
N GLY A 332 15.22 7.07 15.96
CA GLY A 332 16.55 7.13 16.57
C GLY A 332 16.90 5.86 17.37
N GLU A 333 15.95 5.32 18.14
CA GLU A 333 16.11 4.09 18.91
C GLU A 333 16.37 2.87 18.02
N LEU A 334 15.69 2.76 16.87
CA LEU A 334 15.92 1.66 15.91
C LEU A 334 17.35 1.67 15.37
N PHE A 335 17.84 2.85 14.97
CA PHE A 335 19.22 3.01 14.49
C PHE A 335 20.23 2.72 15.60
N GLN A 336 19.99 3.26 16.81
CA GLN A 336 20.89 3.03 17.93
C GLN A 336 20.91 1.56 18.37
N ALA A 337 19.78 0.86 18.30
CA ALA A 337 19.68 -0.57 18.61
C ALA A 337 20.52 -1.41 17.62
N TYR A 338 20.47 -1.09 16.34
CA TYR A 338 21.32 -1.75 15.34
C TYR A 338 22.80 -1.48 15.59
N ILE A 339 23.17 -0.21 15.83
CA ILE A 339 24.57 0.18 16.05
C ILE A 339 25.11 -0.48 17.31
N ASN A 340 24.41 -0.39 18.44
CA ASN A 340 24.80 -1.03 19.70
C ASN A 340 24.83 -2.55 19.56
N GLY A 341 23.88 -3.13 18.83
CA GLY A 341 23.83 -4.55 18.54
C GLY A 341 25.10 -5.02 17.81
N VAL A 342 25.60 -4.27 16.83
CA VAL A 342 26.83 -4.62 16.11
C VAL A 342 28.10 -4.34 16.92
N THR A 343 28.18 -3.19 17.62
CA THR A 343 29.42 -2.74 18.27
C THR A 343 29.63 -3.35 19.67
N THR A 344 28.55 -3.48 20.44
CA THR A 344 28.59 -3.96 21.84
C THR A 344 27.95 -5.34 22.00
N GLY A 345 27.24 -5.82 20.98
CA GLY A 345 26.47 -7.05 21.03
C GLY A 345 25.15 -6.93 21.79
N ARG A 346 24.81 -5.77 22.37
CA ARG A 346 23.67 -5.60 23.30
C ARG A 346 22.54 -4.75 22.70
N MET A 347 21.30 -5.08 23.06
CA MET A 347 20.11 -4.28 22.70
C MET A 347 19.02 -4.35 23.78
N SER A 348 17.98 -3.51 23.64
CA SER A 348 16.82 -3.53 24.52
C SER A 348 15.89 -4.71 24.24
N ASP A 349 15.16 -5.17 25.25
CA ASP A 349 14.24 -6.30 25.14
C ASP A 349 13.13 -6.06 24.11
N ARG A 350 12.58 -4.84 24.07
CA ARG A 350 11.60 -4.42 23.06
C ARG A 350 12.11 -4.63 21.63
N MET A 351 13.36 -4.25 21.33
CA MET A 351 13.94 -4.42 19.99
C MET A 351 14.30 -5.87 19.69
N ALA A 352 14.79 -6.60 20.70
CA ALA A 352 15.06 -8.02 20.59
C ALA A 352 13.79 -8.81 20.25
N ILE A 353 12.65 -8.50 20.88
CA ILE A 353 11.36 -9.12 20.59
C ILE A 353 10.83 -8.69 19.23
N ALA A 354 10.79 -7.40 18.94
CA ALA A 354 10.20 -6.87 17.70
C ALA A 354 10.87 -7.38 16.42
N PHE A 355 12.18 -7.65 16.46
CA PHE A 355 12.97 -8.13 15.31
C PHE A 355 13.55 -9.53 15.52
N GLN A 356 13.10 -10.27 16.55
CA GLN A 356 13.59 -11.59 16.95
C GLN A 356 15.13 -11.69 17.02
N CYS A 357 15.77 -10.64 17.53
CA CYS A 357 17.21 -10.56 17.71
C CYS A 357 17.63 -11.12 19.07
N LEU A 358 18.93 -11.39 19.25
CA LEU A 358 19.45 -11.78 20.55
C LEU A 358 19.47 -10.56 21.49
N LYS A 359 19.32 -10.77 22.80
CA LYS A 359 19.53 -9.67 23.77
C LYS A 359 21.00 -9.26 23.87
N THR A 360 21.89 -10.24 23.74
CA THR A 360 23.35 -10.09 23.85
C THR A 360 24.05 -10.92 22.79
N ARG A 361 25.31 -10.59 22.48
CA ARG A 361 26.15 -11.28 21.49
C ARG A 361 25.60 -11.19 20.06
N ASN A 362 24.89 -10.11 19.75
CA ASN A 362 24.52 -9.82 18.38
C ASN A 362 25.76 -9.54 17.53
N THR A 363 25.67 -9.93 16.27
CA THR A 363 26.53 -9.53 15.16
C THR A 363 25.66 -8.95 14.04
N SER A 364 26.26 -8.37 13.00
CA SER A 364 25.50 -7.93 11.81
C SER A 364 24.62 -9.05 11.24
N ASP A 365 25.10 -10.30 11.28
CA ASP A 365 24.41 -11.45 10.68
C ASP A 365 23.25 -11.96 11.55
N THR A 366 23.25 -11.70 12.85
CA THR A 366 22.10 -12.03 13.71
C THR A 366 21.02 -10.94 13.69
N LEU A 367 21.31 -9.77 13.11
CA LEU A 367 20.43 -8.59 13.09
C LEU A 367 19.73 -8.40 11.73
N ILE A 368 19.57 -9.47 10.95
CA ILE A 368 19.11 -9.39 9.54
C ILE A 368 17.81 -8.59 9.41
N HIS A 369 16.80 -8.85 10.25
CA HIS A 369 15.50 -8.18 10.14
C HIS A 369 15.55 -6.69 10.48
N LEU A 370 16.23 -6.32 11.57
CA LEU A 370 16.41 -4.91 11.95
C LEU A 370 17.26 -4.17 10.91
N LYS A 371 18.34 -4.79 10.44
CA LYS A 371 19.21 -4.26 9.39
C LYS A 371 18.41 -3.97 8.11
N GLU A 372 17.66 -4.95 7.64
CA GLU A 372 16.84 -4.85 6.44
C GLU A 372 15.71 -3.82 6.61
N PHE A 373 15.11 -3.73 7.80
CA PHE A 373 14.14 -2.68 8.12
C PHE A 373 14.75 -1.28 7.93
N ILE A 374 15.93 -1.03 8.51
CA ILE A 374 16.60 0.27 8.42
C ILE A 374 16.98 0.59 6.97
N ILE A 375 17.46 -0.41 6.20
CA ILE A 375 17.73 -0.26 4.76
C ILE A 375 16.47 0.18 4.02
N SER A 376 15.35 -0.54 4.21
CA SER A 376 14.07 -0.19 3.58
C SER A 376 13.57 1.19 4.02
N TYR A 377 13.76 1.57 5.29
CA TYR A 377 13.37 2.88 5.80
C TYR A 377 14.16 4.03 5.16
N ILE A 378 15.50 3.92 5.08
CA ILE A 378 16.33 4.96 4.43
C ILE A 378 16.03 5.07 2.93
N SER A 379 15.84 3.93 2.26
CA SER A 379 15.44 3.88 0.85
C SER A 379 14.08 4.57 0.64
N PHE A 380 13.09 4.22 1.47
CA PHE A 380 11.78 4.87 1.49
C PHE A 380 11.89 6.38 1.72
N ALA A 381 12.66 6.83 2.71
CA ALA A 381 12.85 8.25 3.01
C ALA A 381 13.45 9.01 1.80
N THR A 382 14.43 8.40 1.13
CA THR A 382 15.06 8.96 -0.07
C THR A 382 14.06 9.09 -1.22
N LEU A 383 13.30 8.03 -1.49
CA LEU A 383 12.23 8.03 -2.48
C LEU A 383 11.14 9.05 -2.12
N PHE A 384 10.85 9.23 -0.83
CA PHE A 384 9.79 10.14 -0.39
C PHE A 384 10.21 11.59 -0.59
N GLN A 385 11.48 11.91 -0.30
CA GLN A 385 12.03 13.23 -0.57
C GLN A 385 11.98 13.56 -2.07
N LEU A 386 12.27 12.58 -2.92
CA LEU A 386 12.10 12.71 -4.36
C LEU A 386 10.64 13.03 -4.73
N TYR A 387 9.69 12.28 -4.17
CA TYR A 387 8.26 12.54 -4.37
C TYR A 387 7.86 13.95 -3.91
N ASP A 388 8.26 14.37 -2.71
CA ASP A 388 7.96 15.71 -2.19
C ASP A 388 8.57 16.82 -3.04
N ASN A 389 9.80 16.64 -3.54
CA ASN A 389 10.44 17.59 -4.44
C ASN A 389 9.66 17.74 -5.75
N ILE A 390 9.17 16.63 -6.33
CA ILE A 390 8.33 16.64 -7.54
C ILE A 390 6.97 17.31 -7.25
N MET A 391 6.32 16.98 -6.15
CA MET A 391 5.03 17.58 -5.75
C MET A 391 5.12 19.07 -5.43
N THR A 392 6.27 19.53 -4.95
CA THR A 392 6.52 20.93 -4.58
C THR A 392 7.34 21.69 -5.62
N PHE A 393 7.60 21.09 -6.77
CA PHE A 393 8.46 21.60 -7.84
C PHE A 393 8.15 23.04 -8.25
N ASN A 394 6.86 23.36 -8.36
CA ASN A 394 6.35 24.65 -8.81
C ASN A 394 5.78 25.51 -7.66
N LYS A 395 5.96 25.12 -6.38
CA LYS A 395 5.44 25.91 -5.25
C LYS A 395 6.32 27.16 -5.03
N ASP A 396 5.67 28.32 -5.04
CA ASP A 396 6.31 29.58 -4.71
C ASP A 396 6.72 29.62 -3.23
N VAL A 397 7.99 29.89 -2.97
CA VAL A 397 8.46 30.30 -1.65
C VAL A 397 8.61 31.81 -1.70
N ASN A 398 7.65 32.55 -1.15
CA ASN A 398 7.64 34.02 -1.15
C ASN A 398 7.75 34.66 -2.55
N GLY A 399 7.10 34.06 -3.56
CA GLY A 399 7.11 34.56 -4.94
C GLY A 399 8.36 34.21 -5.76
N VAL A 400 9.27 33.40 -5.20
CA VAL A 400 10.45 32.89 -5.91
C VAL A 400 10.37 31.36 -6.00
N LYS A 401 10.52 30.83 -7.22
CA LYS A 401 10.66 29.38 -7.44
C LYS A 401 12.07 28.93 -7.04
N ASP A 402 12.17 27.80 -6.34
CA ASP A 402 13.45 27.23 -5.90
C ASP A 402 14.21 26.62 -7.09
N ALA A 403 15.12 27.40 -7.67
CA ALA A 403 15.88 27.02 -8.87
C ALA A 403 16.75 25.77 -8.65
N ILE A 404 17.29 25.56 -7.45
CA ILE A 404 18.12 24.39 -7.13
C ILE A 404 17.25 23.13 -7.12
N LYS A 405 16.08 23.19 -6.48
CA LYS A 405 15.10 22.10 -6.51
C LYS A 405 14.64 21.81 -7.94
N GLN A 406 14.34 22.85 -8.72
CA GLN A 406 13.88 22.70 -10.10
C GLN A 406 14.92 22.03 -10.99
N GLN A 407 16.18 22.44 -10.87
CA GLN A 407 17.30 21.80 -11.53
C GLN A 407 17.43 20.32 -11.12
N SER A 408 17.43 20.03 -9.82
CA SER A 408 17.58 18.67 -9.31
C SER A 408 16.47 17.72 -9.80
N VAL A 409 15.21 18.16 -9.79
CA VAL A 409 14.08 17.37 -10.30
C VAL A 409 14.17 17.17 -11.82
N SER A 410 14.58 18.20 -12.56
CA SER A 410 14.77 18.09 -14.03
C SER A 410 15.86 17.09 -14.39
N GLU A 411 16.97 17.09 -13.66
CA GLU A 411 18.06 16.10 -13.81
C GLU A 411 17.56 14.69 -13.50
N GLN A 412 16.74 14.51 -12.46
CA GLN A 412 16.19 13.21 -12.08
C GLN A 412 15.23 12.66 -13.14
N ILE A 413 14.36 13.49 -13.72
CA ILE A 413 13.48 13.08 -14.82
C ILE A 413 14.29 12.71 -16.05
N THR A 414 15.32 13.51 -16.37
CA THR A 414 16.23 13.22 -17.47
C THR A 414 16.93 11.87 -17.28
N ARG A 415 17.50 11.63 -16.09
CA ARG A 415 18.16 10.35 -15.77
C ARG A 415 17.18 9.18 -15.79
N PHE A 416 15.98 9.35 -15.24
CA PHE A 416 14.92 8.33 -15.34
C PHE A 416 14.53 8.07 -16.81
N GLY A 417 14.57 9.10 -17.66
CA GLY A 417 14.35 8.96 -19.09
C GLY A 417 15.36 8.05 -19.79
N LEU A 418 16.61 8.06 -19.32
CA LEU A 418 17.73 7.28 -19.87
C LEU A 418 17.81 5.86 -19.26
N ASP A 419 17.75 5.76 -17.93
CA ASP A 419 18.05 4.53 -17.19
C ASP A 419 16.79 3.83 -16.63
N GLY A 420 15.61 4.43 -16.84
CA GLY A 420 14.32 3.91 -16.41
C GLY A 420 14.21 3.70 -14.90
N LYS A 421 13.56 2.60 -14.51
CA LYS A 421 13.33 2.26 -13.09
C LYS A 421 14.61 2.05 -12.27
N ARG A 422 15.77 1.88 -12.94
CA ARG A 422 17.07 1.62 -12.31
C ARG A 422 17.55 2.79 -11.44
N VAL A 423 17.26 4.04 -11.82
CA VAL A 423 17.58 5.23 -11.00
C VAL A 423 16.94 5.15 -9.62
N LEU A 424 15.74 4.57 -9.53
CA LEU A 424 15.05 4.40 -8.25
C LEU A 424 15.56 3.19 -7.46
N ASP A 425 16.19 2.21 -8.12
CA ASP A 425 16.87 1.09 -7.45
C ASP A 425 18.14 1.53 -6.71
N ASP A 426 18.78 2.61 -7.15
CA ASP A 426 19.98 3.16 -6.51
C ASP A 426 19.73 3.65 -5.08
N ALA A 427 18.50 4.06 -4.75
CA ALA A 427 18.11 4.46 -3.39
C ALA A 427 18.37 3.33 -2.37
N ARG A 428 18.00 2.10 -2.74
CA ARG A 428 18.18 0.91 -1.88
C ARG A 428 19.64 0.47 -1.79
N SER A 429 20.38 0.57 -2.89
CA SER A 429 21.83 0.31 -2.91
C SER A 429 22.59 1.29 -2.00
N THR A 430 22.23 2.57 -2.08
CA THR A 430 22.79 3.63 -1.23
C THR A 430 22.44 3.41 0.24
N ALA A 431 21.18 3.11 0.55
CA ALA A 431 20.74 2.76 1.89
C ALA A 431 21.52 1.57 2.47
N THR A 432 21.74 0.52 1.66
CA THR A 432 22.53 -0.65 2.05
C THR A 432 23.95 -0.26 2.44
N THR A 433 24.61 0.57 1.62
CA THR A 433 25.96 1.07 1.88
C THR A 433 26.03 1.90 3.16
N ILE A 434 25.05 2.79 3.37
CA ILE A 434 24.93 3.61 4.59
C ILE A 434 24.82 2.69 5.81
N VAL A 435 23.83 1.77 5.83
CA VAL A 435 23.56 0.89 6.98
C VAL A 435 24.73 -0.01 7.32
N ASN A 436 25.39 -0.58 6.30
CA ASN A 436 26.60 -1.40 6.52
C ASN A 436 27.75 -0.59 7.15
N SER A 437 27.81 0.71 6.90
CA SER A 437 28.87 1.58 7.40
C SER A 437 28.55 2.27 8.74
N LEU A 438 27.28 2.29 9.15
CA LEU A 438 26.82 2.99 10.37
C LEU A 438 27.65 2.65 11.62
N PRO A 439 27.99 1.36 11.92
CA PRO A 439 28.76 1.02 13.12
C PRO A 439 30.19 1.58 13.13
N SER A 440 30.71 2.01 11.98
CA SER A 440 32.06 2.56 11.82
C SER A 440 32.09 4.09 11.64
N TYR A 441 30.93 4.75 11.68
CA TYR A 441 30.87 6.21 11.58
C TYR A 441 31.34 6.88 12.88
N SER A 442 31.89 8.09 12.75
CA SER A 442 32.08 8.96 13.92
C SER A 442 30.73 9.36 14.50
N ASP A 443 30.69 9.68 15.79
CA ASP A 443 29.45 10.06 16.49
C ASP A 443 28.72 11.23 15.82
N GLN A 444 29.45 12.17 15.23
CA GLN A 444 28.85 13.28 14.49
C GLN A 444 28.18 12.79 13.20
N LYS A 445 28.90 12.04 12.37
CA LYS A 445 28.37 11.52 11.10
C LYS A 445 27.19 10.57 11.32
N MET A 446 27.23 9.78 12.39
CA MET A 446 26.12 8.94 12.82
C MET A 446 24.88 9.78 13.14
N ARG A 447 25.02 10.80 13.99
CA ARG A 447 23.93 11.73 14.33
C ARG A 447 23.35 12.42 13.10
N ASP A 448 24.21 12.98 12.23
CA ASP A 448 23.78 13.65 11.00
C ASP A 448 23.02 12.70 10.04
N THR A 449 23.33 11.40 10.08
CA THR A 449 22.65 10.39 9.26
C THR A 449 21.27 10.07 9.82
N ILE A 450 21.16 9.91 11.14
CA ILE A 450 19.89 9.67 11.82
C ILE A 450 18.97 10.90 11.66
N GLU A 451 19.50 12.11 11.87
CA GLU A 451 18.74 13.36 11.76
C GLU A 451 18.10 13.50 10.37
N ARG A 452 18.89 13.33 9.30
CA ARG A 452 18.38 13.33 7.92
C ARG A 452 17.29 12.28 7.68
N ALA A 453 17.42 11.09 8.27
CA ALA A 453 16.41 10.04 8.15
C ALA A 453 15.13 10.36 8.95
N THR A 454 15.22 11.21 9.97
CA THR A 454 14.08 11.66 10.78
C THR A 454 13.40 12.94 10.27
N ASP A 455 14.06 13.72 9.42
CA ASP A 455 13.48 14.96 8.89
C ASP A 455 12.29 14.73 7.96
N ILE A 456 12.31 13.60 7.24
CA ILE A 456 11.23 13.22 6.32
C ILE A 456 9.89 12.94 7.02
N ILE A 457 9.90 12.67 8.33
CA ILE A 457 8.72 12.31 9.13
C ILE A 457 7.61 13.35 8.97
N SER A 458 7.97 14.63 9.11
CA SER A 458 7.02 15.73 9.03
C SER A 458 6.36 15.83 7.65
N SER A 459 7.15 15.67 6.59
CA SER A 459 6.67 15.63 5.21
C SER A 459 5.74 14.43 4.99
N VAL A 460 6.14 13.23 5.42
CA VAL A 460 5.31 12.01 5.31
C VAL A 460 3.96 12.20 6.00
N GLN A 461 3.95 12.66 7.24
CA GLN A 461 2.71 12.90 8.00
C GLN A 461 1.80 13.93 7.33
N LYS A 462 2.36 14.95 6.68
CA LYS A 462 1.58 15.94 5.94
C LYS A 462 0.79 15.33 4.78
N TYR A 463 1.36 14.37 4.06
CA TYR A 463 0.66 13.72 2.94
C TYR A 463 -0.28 12.60 3.39
N LEU A 464 -0.09 12.07 4.61
CA LEU A 464 -0.91 11.03 5.19
C LEU A 464 -2.01 11.55 6.13
N LYS A 465 -2.11 12.85 6.39
CA LYS A 465 -3.29 13.44 7.04
C LYS A 465 -4.33 13.79 5.98
#